data_AF-A0ABD5XQM1-F1
#
_entry.id   AF-A0ABD5XQM1-F1
#
_cell.length_a   1.000
_cell.length_b   1.000
_cell.length_c   1.000
_cell.angle_alpha   90.00
_cell.angle_beta   90.00
_cell.angle_gamma   90.00
#
_symmetry.space_group_name_H-M   'P 1'
#
loop_
_entity.id
_entity.type
_entity.pdbx_description
1 polymer ?
#
loop_
_entity_poly.entity_id
_entity_poly.type
_entity_poly.pdbx_seq_one_letter_code
_entity_poly.pdbx_strand_id
1 'polypeptide(L)'
;MSSGPRDSNSDATQDDSEGTGEAAHASEAAESPGMTIPLPEGSTSVSDAIVTNREMLREPEQHGLATEDDAANLSGAMESLSGKVERVTNQYDDGEARLTELEELVEHQQRQIDELQSMVGSLVDILGTEAEWTAFDDS
;
A
#
# COMPACT_ATOMS: atom_id res chain seq x y z
N MET A 1 -29.29 27.83 -18.17
CA MET A 1 -28.15 28.54 -17.55
C MET A 1 -28.73 29.55 -16.58
N SER A 2 -28.49 29.38 -15.27
CA SER A 2 -29.07 30.23 -14.22
C SER A 2 -27.94 30.94 -13.50
N SER A 3 -28.01 32.27 -13.44
CA SER A 3 -27.01 33.14 -12.81
C SER A 3 -27.51 33.62 -11.44
N GLY A 4 -26.59 33.80 -10.49
CA GLY A 4 -26.77 34.70 -9.34
C GLY A 4 -26.21 34.19 -8.00
N PRO A 5 -25.09 34.74 -7.49
CA PRO A 5 -24.48 34.41 -6.20
C PRO A 5 -24.99 35.32 -5.07
N ARG A 6 -24.86 34.89 -3.80
CA ARG A 6 -24.83 35.77 -2.62
C ARG A 6 -24.08 35.12 -1.48
N ASP A 7 -22.96 35.76 -1.12
CA ASP A 7 -22.18 35.58 0.10
C ASP A 7 -23.04 35.68 1.37
N SER A 8 -22.63 34.97 2.42
CA SER A 8 -23.10 35.23 3.79
C SER A 8 -21.93 35.03 4.75
N ASN A 9 -21.12 36.07 4.87
CA ASN A 9 -20.37 36.36 6.09
C ASN A 9 -21.38 36.72 7.20
N SER A 10 -21.28 36.06 8.35
CA SER A 10 -21.83 36.56 9.61
C SER A 10 -20.71 36.65 10.63
N ASP A 11 -20.26 37.89 10.77
CA ASP A 11 -19.41 38.49 11.79
C ASP A 11 -20.26 38.92 12.99
N ALA A 12 -19.60 39.10 14.15
CA ALA A 12 -20.11 39.64 15.43
C ALA A 12 -20.88 38.63 16.33
N THR A 13 -20.69 38.53 17.64
CA THR A 13 -20.22 39.49 18.66
C THR A 13 -19.50 38.79 19.82
N GLN A 14 -18.40 39.41 20.25
CA GLN A 14 -17.74 39.26 21.54
C GLN A 14 -18.59 39.92 22.64
N ASP A 15 -18.92 39.19 23.71
CA ASP A 15 -19.62 39.72 24.90
C ASP A 15 -18.77 39.39 26.14
N ASP A 16 -18.21 40.45 26.73
CA ASP A 16 -17.52 40.45 28.00
C ASP A 16 -18.54 40.39 29.14
N SER A 17 -18.38 39.44 30.05
CA SER A 17 -18.98 39.53 31.39
C SER A 17 -18.02 38.94 32.41
N GLU A 18 -17.24 39.82 33.02
CA GLU A 18 -16.56 39.58 34.28
C GLU A 18 -17.60 39.33 35.38
N GLY A 19 -17.55 38.14 35.98
CA GLY A 19 -18.36 37.74 37.11
C GLY A 19 -17.47 37.11 38.18
N THR A 20 -17.00 37.94 39.10
CA THR A 20 -16.21 37.59 40.29
C THR A 20 -16.99 36.61 41.17
N GLY A 21 -16.50 35.38 41.27
CA GLY A 21 -17.02 34.33 42.13
C GLY A 21 -15.86 33.58 42.78
N GLU A 22 -15.28 34.18 43.81
CA GLU A 22 -14.29 33.58 44.69
C GLU A 22 -14.96 32.44 45.49
N ALA A 23 -14.96 31.25 44.90
CA ALA A 23 -15.21 30.01 45.62
C ALA A 23 -13.86 29.38 45.92
N ALA A 24 -13.49 29.42 47.21
CA ALA A 24 -12.36 28.73 47.77
C ALA A 24 -12.43 27.23 47.43
N HIS A 25 -11.74 26.83 46.37
CA HIS A 25 -11.41 25.43 46.15
C HIS A 25 -10.23 25.11 47.05
N ALA A 26 -10.57 24.51 48.19
CA ALA A 26 -9.65 23.81 49.06
C ALA A 26 -8.65 23.00 48.22
N SER A 27 -7.38 23.09 48.60
CA SER A 27 -6.29 22.27 48.08
C SER A 27 -6.55 20.78 48.35
N GLU A 28 -7.44 20.16 47.58
CA GLU A 28 -7.37 18.73 47.34
C GLU A 28 -6.19 18.51 46.40
N ALA A 29 -5.05 18.13 46.98
CA ALA A 29 -4.02 17.42 46.26
C ALA A 29 -4.66 16.12 45.77
N ALA A 30 -5.32 16.19 44.61
CA ALA A 30 -5.73 15.03 43.86
C ALA A 30 -4.45 14.30 43.49
N GLU A 31 -4.09 13.31 44.31
CA GLU A 31 -3.07 12.32 44.00
C GLU A 31 -3.45 11.72 42.65
N SER A 32 -2.81 12.22 41.60
CA SER A 32 -2.84 11.58 40.29
C SER A 32 -2.41 10.13 40.53
N PRO A 33 -3.12 9.10 40.03
CA PRO A 33 -2.67 7.73 40.19
C PRO A 33 -1.28 7.63 39.59
N GLY A 34 -0.26 7.66 40.45
CA GLY A 34 1.13 7.68 40.03
C GLY A 34 1.38 6.45 39.19
N MET A 35 1.89 6.65 37.97
CA MET A 35 2.21 5.54 37.09
C MET A 35 3.29 4.70 37.76
N THR A 36 2.88 3.55 38.32
CA THR A 36 3.79 2.66 39.04
C THR A 36 4.45 1.76 38.01
N ILE A 37 5.65 2.13 37.58
CA ILE A 37 6.42 1.34 36.62
C ILE A 37 7.10 0.21 37.42
N PRO A 38 6.83 -1.07 37.11
CA PRO A 38 7.50 -2.18 37.77
C PRO A 38 8.99 -2.14 37.46
N LEU A 39 9.81 -2.48 38.46
CA LEU A 39 11.26 -2.58 38.26
C LEU A 39 11.57 -3.74 37.31
N PRO A 40 12.59 -3.60 36.43
CA PRO A 40 13.06 -4.69 35.60
C PRO A 40 13.52 -5.88 36.46
N GLU A 41 13.31 -7.10 35.96
CA GLU A 41 13.78 -8.32 36.60
C GLU A 41 15.30 -8.24 36.87
N GLY A 42 15.68 -8.31 38.15
CA GLY A 42 17.08 -8.22 38.60
C GLY A 42 17.52 -6.85 39.16
N SER A 43 16.73 -5.77 39.03
CA SER A 43 17.07 -4.47 39.63
C SER A 43 16.59 -4.38 41.08
N THR A 44 17.50 -4.07 42.01
CA THR A 44 17.16 -3.95 43.45
C THR A 44 16.67 -2.56 43.85
N SER A 45 16.78 -1.56 42.96
CA SER A 45 16.40 -0.16 43.21
C SER A 45 16.03 0.56 41.90
N VAL A 46 15.19 1.61 41.98
CA VAL A 46 14.87 2.49 40.85
C VAL A 46 16.14 3.14 40.28
N SER A 47 17.06 3.55 41.14
CA SER A 47 18.33 4.14 40.70
C SER A 47 19.18 3.15 39.90
N ASP A 48 19.14 1.87 40.28
CA ASP A 48 19.86 0.80 39.59
C ASP A 48 19.26 0.57 38.20
N ALA A 49 17.93 0.45 38.11
CA ALA A 49 17.21 0.34 36.85
C ALA A 49 17.47 1.54 35.91
N ILE A 50 17.52 2.77 36.45
CA ILE A 50 17.84 3.98 35.66
C ILE A 50 19.28 3.94 35.14
N VAL A 51 20.24 3.52 35.97
CA VAL A 51 21.66 3.44 35.56
C VAL A 51 21.82 2.39 34.49
N THR A 52 21.25 1.19 34.66
CA THR A 52 21.27 0.13 33.65
C THR A 52 20.59 0.57 32.36
N ASN A 53 19.43 1.22 32.43
CA ASN A 53 18.76 1.75 31.23
C ASN A 53 19.61 2.79 30.51
N ARG A 54 20.25 3.69 31.24
CA ARG A 54 21.12 4.73 30.67
C ARG A 54 22.40 4.14 30.06
N GLU A 55 22.90 3.05 30.62
CA GLU A 55 24.02 2.29 30.06
C GLU A 55 23.59 1.58 28.76
N MET A 56 22.43 0.91 28.75
CA MET A 56 21.88 0.30 27.54
C MET A 56 21.64 1.31 26.41
N LEU A 57 21.20 2.52 26.73
CA LEU A 57 21.00 3.58 25.73
C LEU A 57 22.31 4.22 25.23
N ARG A 58 23.43 4.07 25.94
CA ARG A 58 24.75 4.52 25.46
C ARG A 58 25.34 3.54 24.46
N GLU A 59 25.12 2.26 24.66
CA GLU A 59 25.68 1.17 23.84
C GLU A 59 24.56 0.26 23.33
N PRO A 60 23.61 0.78 22.54
CA PRO A 60 22.39 0.07 22.15
C PRO A 60 22.68 -1.26 21.44
N GLU A 61 23.71 -1.29 20.60
CA GLU A 61 24.13 -2.43 19.79
C GLU A 61 24.62 -3.61 20.66
N GLN A 62 25.20 -3.34 21.83
CA GLN A 62 25.66 -4.38 22.76
C GLN A 62 24.51 -4.99 23.57
N HIS A 63 23.38 -4.29 23.64
CA HIS A 63 22.19 -4.71 24.37
C HIS A 63 21.03 -5.13 23.45
N GLY A 64 21.32 -5.36 22.16
CA GLY A 64 20.32 -5.81 21.19
C GLY A 64 19.21 -4.79 20.91
N LEU A 65 19.46 -3.52 21.22
CA LEU A 65 18.58 -2.42 20.84
C LEU A 65 18.91 -2.01 19.41
N ALA A 66 17.87 -1.80 18.60
CA ALA A 66 18.02 -1.32 17.23
C ALA A 66 18.64 0.09 17.24
N THR A 67 19.64 0.29 16.41
CA THR A 67 20.30 1.58 16.21
C THR A 67 19.57 2.42 15.15
N GLU A 68 19.89 3.71 15.09
CA GLU A 68 19.40 4.57 14.00
C GLU A 68 19.91 4.09 12.64
N ASP A 69 21.14 3.57 12.58
CA ASP A 69 21.71 2.98 11.38
C ASP A 69 20.93 1.72 10.94
N ASP A 70 20.49 0.88 11.88
CA ASP A 70 19.62 -0.27 11.57
C ASP A 70 18.27 0.18 10.99
N ALA A 71 17.68 1.24 11.55
CA ALA A 71 16.44 1.81 11.05
C ALA A 71 16.62 2.41 9.64
N ALA A 72 17.74 3.08 9.37
CA ALA A 72 18.07 3.63 8.06
C ALA A 72 18.36 2.53 7.02
N ASN A 73 19.05 1.46 7.43
CA ASN A 73 19.30 0.31 6.57
C ASN A 73 18.01 -0.42 6.22
N LEU A 74 17.13 -0.61 7.20
CA LEU A 74 15.82 -1.25 6.97
C LEU A 74 14.94 -0.39 6.05
N SER A 75 14.90 0.93 6.26
CA SER A 75 14.11 1.82 5.41
C SER A 75 14.64 1.83 3.97
N GLY A 76 15.96 1.87 3.78
CA GLY A 76 16.58 1.75 2.45
C GLY A 76 16.32 0.40 1.78
N ALA A 77 16.36 -0.70 2.54
CA ALA A 77 16.01 -2.03 2.04
C ALA A 77 14.53 -2.11 1.63
N MET A 78 13.64 -1.50 2.42
CA MET A 78 12.21 -1.45 2.16
C MET A 78 11.88 -0.60 0.94
N GLU A 79 12.55 0.55 0.76
CA GLU A 79 12.43 1.39 -0.44
C GLU A 79 12.92 0.64 -1.68
N SER A 80 14.08 -0.02 -1.59
CA SER A 80 14.60 -0.87 -2.67
C SER A 80 13.64 -2.01 -3.02
N LEU A 81 13.05 -2.65 -2.01
CA LEU A 81 12.06 -3.70 -2.22
C LEU A 81 10.79 -3.14 -2.87
N SER A 82 10.30 -2.00 -2.42
CA SER A 82 9.14 -1.31 -3.02
C SER A 82 9.38 -1.03 -4.51
N GLY A 83 10.55 -0.48 -4.85
CA GLY A 83 10.89 -0.23 -6.26
C GLY A 83 11.06 -1.51 -7.09
N LYS A 84 11.45 -2.64 -6.48
CA LYS A 84 11.47 -3.95 -7.17
C LYS A 84 10.06 -4.48 -7.39
N VAL A 85 9.18 -4.39 -6.39
CA VAL A 85 7.78 -4.82 -6.48
C VAL A 85 7.03 -4.02 -7.55
N GLU A 86 7.20 -2.70 -7.57
CA GLU A 86 6.61 -1.84 -8.59
C GLU A 86 7.10 -2.22 -10.00
N ARG A 87 8.41 -2.44 -10.16
CA ARG A 87 8.98 -2.88 -11.44
C ARG A 87 8.41 -4.23 -11.89
N VAL A 88 8.28 -5.19 -10.99
CA VAL A 88 7.71 -6.52 -11.30
C VAL A 88 6.24 -6.40 -11.67
N THR A 89 5.49 -5.56 -10.96
CA THR A 89 4.07 -5.30 -11.25
C THR A 89 3.91 -4.72 -12.66
N ASN A 90 4.70 -3.70 -13.01
CA ASN A 90 4.66 -3.12 -14.36
C ASN A 90 5.05 -4.13 -15.45
N GLN A 91 6.03 -5.01 -15.18
CA GLN A 91 6.39 -6.08 -16.12
C GLN A 91 5.27 -7.12 -16.29
N TYR A 92 4.53 -7.39 -15.22
CA TYR A 92 3.39 -8.28 -15.26
C TYR A 92 2.27 -7.68 -16.11
N ASP A 93 1.92 -6.41 -15.87
CA ASP A 93 0.89 -5.69 -16.62
C ASP A 93 1.26 -5.58 -18.12
N ASP A 94 2.52 -5.26 -18.44
CA ASP A 94 3.04 -5.26 -19.81
C ASP A 94 2.95 -6.66 -20.45
N GLY A 95 3.22 -7.71 -19.66
CA GLY A 95 3.15 -9.09 -20.10
C GLY A 95 1.70 -9.52 -20.41
N GLU A 96 0.76 -9.18 -19.53
CA GLU A 96 -0.67 -9.43 -19.70
C GLU A 96 -1.23 -8.72 -20.94
N ALA A 97 -0.84 -7.47 -21.17
CA ALA A 97 -1.24 -6.71 -22.34
C ALA A 97 -0.76 -7.38 -23.65
N ARG A 98 0.49 -7.86 -23.67
CA ARG A 98 1.03 -8.59 -24.83
C ARG A 98 0.36 -9.95 -25.04
N LEU A 99 -0.02 -10.63 -23.96
CA LEU A 99 -0.70 -11.92 -24.03
C LEU A 99 -2.10 -11.73 -24.63
N THR A 100 -2.83 -10.71 -24.17
CA THR A 100 -4.12 -10.30 -24.75
C THR A 100 -3.99 -9.97 -26.23
N GLU A 101 -2.99 -9.18 -26.63
CA GLU A 101 -2.75 -8.85 -28.05
C GLU A 101 -2.47 -10.12 -28.89
N LEU A 102 -1.71 -11.06 -28.34
CA LEU A 102 -1.38 -12.30 -29.03
C LEU A 102 -2.61 -13.22 -29.16
N GLU A 103 -3.46 -13.29 -28.14
CA GLU A 103 -4.74 -14.01 -28.18
C GLU A 103 -5.65 -13.44 -29.27
N GLU A 104 -5.81 -12.11 -29.32
CA GLU A 104 -6.60 -11.44 -30.37
C GLU A 104 -6.06 -11.73 -31.78
N LEU A 105 -4.73 -11.76 -31.94
CA LEU A 105 -4.09 -12.08 -33.22
C LEU A 105 -4.37 -13.53 -33.62
N VAL A 106 -4.25 -14.48 -32.68
CA VAL A 106 -4.53 -15.91 -32.93
C VAL A 106 -6.00 -16.11 -33.31
N GLU A 107 -6.93 -15.48 -32.60
CA GLU A 107 -8.36 -15.53 -32.95
C GLU A 107 -8.65 -14.93 -34.32
N HIS A 108 -7.94 -13.86 -34.70
CA HIS A 108 -8.07 -13.28 -36.03
C HIS A 108 -7.54 -14.21 -37.12
N GLN A 109 -6.38 -14.82 -36.90
CA GLN A 109 -5.79 -15.78 -37.83
C GLN A 109 -6.65 -17.03 -37.98
N GLN A 110 -7.23 -17.55 -36.89
CA GLN A 110 -8.13 -18.69 -36.94
C GLN A 110 -9.35 -18.41 -37.82
N ARG A 111 -9.97 -17.24 -37.65
CA ARG A 111 -11.10 -16.83 -38.51
C ARG A 111 -10.71 -16.72 -39.98
N GLN A 112 -9.52 -16.20 -40.28
CA GLN A 112 -9.02 -16.13 -41.67
C GLN A 112 -8.79 -17.53 -42.25
N ILE A 113 -8.27 -18.46 -41.46
CA ILE A 113 -8.10 -19.87 -41.87
C ILE A 113 -9.46 -20.50 -42.16
N ASP A 114 -10.45 -20.32 -41.28
CA ASP A 114 -11.80 -20.87 -41.47
C ASP A 114 -12.45 -20.31 -42.75
N GLU A 115 -12.29 -19.02 -43.03
CA GLU A 115 -12.79 -18.39 -44.25
C GLU A 115 -12.09 -18.94 -45.50
N LEU A 116 -10.75 -19.08 -45.46
CA LEU A 116 -9.97 -19.67 -46.55
C LEU A 116 -10.36 -21.12 -46.80
N GLN A 117 -10.53 -21.92 -45.74
CA GLN A 117 -10.98 -23.30 -45.83
C GLN A 117 -12.38 -23.40 -46.46
N SER A 118 -13.30 -22.53 -46.07
CA SER A 118 -14.64 -22.45 -46.67
C SER A 118 -14.57 -22.10 -48.16
N MET A 119 -13.75 -21.12 -48.55
CA MET A 119 -13.57 -20.74 -49.96
C MET A 119 -12.96 -21.88 -50.79
N VAL A 120 -11.95 -22.57 -50.26
CA VAL A 120 -11.35 -23.73 -50.92
C VAL A 120 -12.34 -24.87 -51.02
N GLY A 121 -13.13 -25.14 -49.98
CA GLY A 121 -14.20 -26.14 -49.99
C GLY A 121 -15.23 -25.86 -51.09
N SER A 122 -15.66 -24.61 -51.23
CA SER A 122 -16.53 -24.18 -52.34
C SER A 122 -15.89 -24.41 -53.72
N LEU A 123 -14.59 -24.12 -53.85
CA LEU A 123 -13.86 -24.33 -55.10
C LEU A 123 -13.71 -25.82 -55.44
N VAL A 124 -13.43 -26.65 -54.43
CA VAL A 124 -13.37 -28.12 -54.49
C VAL A 124 -14.70 -28.70 -54.94
N ASP A 125 -15.82 -28.26 -54.36
CA ASP A 125 -17.16 -28.65 -54.76
C ASP A 125 -17.45 -28.31 -56.23
N ILE A 126 -16.99 -27.14 -56.70
CA ILE A 126 -17.14 -26.72 -58.10
C ILE A 126 -16.28 -27.56 -59.05
N LEU A 127 -15.04 -27.85 -58.64
CA LEU A 127 -14.04 -28.55 -59.47
C LEU A 127 -14.19 -30.07 -59.42
N GLY A 128 -14.95 -30.62 -58.46
CA GLY A 128 -15.06 -32.06 -58.23
C GLY A 128 -13.74 -32.70 -57.79
N THR A 129 -12.82 -31.93 -57.22
CA THR A 129 -11.50 -32.36 -56.79
C THR A 129 -11.43 -32.43 -55.27
N GLU A 130 -10.89 -33.50 -54.69
CA GLU A 130 -10.74 -33.60 -53.24
C GLU A 130 -9.61 -32.70 -52.72
N ALA A 131 -9.86 -32.00 -51.60
CA ALA A 131 -8.82 -31.30 -50.82
C ALA A 131 -8.78 -31.87 -49.39
N GLU A 132 -7.58 -32.19 -48.91
CA GLU A 132 -7.34 -32.70 -47.56
C GLU A 132 -6.68 -31.61 -46.72
N TRP A 133 -7.29 -31.31 -45.57
CA TRP A 133 -6.77 -30.34 -44.59
C TRP A 133 -6.22 -31.09 -43.38
N THR A 134 -4.94 -30.88 -43.08
CA THR A 134 -4.34 -31.34 -41.83
C THR A 134 -4.28 -30.17 -40.85
N ALA A 135 -5.02 -30.27 -39.74
CA ALA A 135 -4.92 -29.32 -38.64
C ALA A 135 -3.68 -29.64 -37.79
N PHE A 136 -3.04 -28.62 -37.22
CA PHE A 136 -1.87 -28.78 -36.35
C PHE A 136 -2.17 -29.42 -34.98
N ASP A 137 -3.44 -29.72 -34.68
CA ASP A 137 -3.92 -30.30 -33.41
C ASP A 137 -3.93 -31.85 -33.41
N ASP A 138 -3.52 -32.50 -34.52
CA ASP A 138 -3.54 -33.96 -34.69
C ASP A 138 -2.19 -34.62 -34.29
N SER A 139 -1.53 -34.13 -33.23
CA SER A 139 -0.21 -34.63 -32.76
C SER A 139 -0.07 -34.65 -31.24
#